data_AF-A0AAJ2C601-F1
#
_entry.id   AF-A0AAJ2C601-F1
#
_cell.length_a   1.000
_cell.length_b   1.000
_cell.length_c   1.000
_cell.angle_alpha   90.00
_cell.angle_beta   90.00
_cell.angle_gamma   90.00
#
_symmetry.space_group_name_H-M   'P 1'
#
loop_
_entity.id
_entity.type
_entity.pdbx_description
1 polymer ?
#
loop_
_entity_poly.entity_id
_entity_poly.type
_entity_poly.pdbx_seq_one_letter_code
_entity_poly.pdbx_strand_id
1 'polypeptide(L)'
;MENLPPLPEIVFISEQFEHSEIKPFNKKDIKKLLNQIKKTDKLLFDEKNYCPIKSKLSTVELILHKILNELSRIAKNEGIDPSLHDVKFHNLASCKYSIEDAQSAIDEYKRSNYERHSYLAYFGLLQAFQNQQDSLKNFYQLIFNKKIRDALEIFPEFKQIRTIRNKVLHSTENTKKEGELLIVKNYVIIQSSMKKNGFDLIEKTKETNTRTGDNLLQESNLEKIDLYYLIELQEEKVLFELNNYFRILRKCKTFKQVENICPK
;
A
#
# COMPACT_ATOMS: atom_id res chain seq x y z
N MET A 1 37.10 -36.83 -9.10
CA MET A 1 36.55 -35.78 -8.22
C MET A 1 36.81 -34.46 -8.94
N GLU A 2 35.82 -33.98 -9.67
CA GLU A 2 35.93 -32.75 -10.47
C GLU A 2 35.76 -31.54 -9.57
N ASN A 3 36.69 -30.59 -9.67
CA ASN A 3 36.67 -29.33 -8.96
C ASN A 3 35.59 -28.43 -9.57
N LEU A 4 34.48 -28.24 -8.83
CA LEU A 4 33.50 -27.21 -9.17
C LEU A 4 34.09 -25.81 -8.92
N PRO A 5 33.85 -24.83 -9.81
CA PRO A 5 34.27 -23.46 -9.60
C PRO A 5 33.47 -22.84 -8.43
N PRO A 6 34.07 -21.88 -7.69
CA PRO A 6 33.37 -21.18 -6.62
C PRO A 6 32.20 -20.36 -7.20
N LEU A 7 31.07 -20.39 -6.50
CA LEU A 7 29.90 -19.56 -6.83
C LEU A 7 30.28 -18.07 -6.73
N PRO A 8 29.80 -17.22 -7.66
CA PRO A 8 30.07 -15.78 -7.60
C PRO A 8 29.41 -15.16 -6.37
N GLU A 9 30.17 -14.32 -5.66
CA GLU A 9 29.67 -13.50 -4.56
C GLU A 9 28.49 -12.65 -5.02
N ILE A 10 27.35 -12.82 -4.33
CA ILE A 10 26.19 -11.95 -4.49
C ILE A 10 26.53 -10.60 -3.86
N VAL A 11 27.00 -9.67 -4.69
CA VAL A 11 27.11 -8.26 -4.32
C VAL A 11 25.69 -7.71 -4.20
N PHE A 12 25.22 -7.46 -2.97
CA PHE A 12 24.03 -6.67 -2.73
C PHE A 12 24.32 -5.22 -3.16
N ILE A 13 23.94 -4.86 -4.38
CA ILE A 13 23.84 -3.47 -4.78
C ILE A 13 22.59 -2.91 -4.09
N SER A 14 22.78 -2.33 -2.90
CA SER A 14 21.82 -1.41 -2.31
C SER A 14 21.90 -0.10 -3.08
N GLU A 15 21.21 -0.01 -4.21
CA GLU A 15 21.14 1.23 -4.95
C GLU A 15 20.35 2.26 -4.14
N GLN A 16 21.03 3.39 -3.95
CA GLN A 16 20.62 4.54 -3.17
C GLN A 16 19.42 5.20 -3.86
N PHE A 17 18.26 5.21 -3.20
CA PHE A 17 17.23 6.20 -3.53
C PHE A 17 17.70 7.54 -2.98
N GLU A 18 18.47 8.27 -3.79
CA GLU A 18 18.75 9.68 -3.56
C GLU A 18 17.44 10.45 -3.40
N HIS A 19 17.48 11.38 -2.45
CA HIS A 19 16.40 12.26 -2.05
C HIS A 19 15.93 13.13 -3.22
N SER A 20 14.92 12.67 -3.97
CA SER A 20 14.05 13.61 -4.66
C SER A 20 13.11 14.23 -3.62
N GLU A 21 13.18 15.55 -3.46
CA GLU A 21 12.18 16.32 -2.71
C GLU A 21 10.82 16.12 -3.37
N ILE A 22 10.02 15.19 -2.83
CA ILE A 22 8.66 14.97 -3.28
C ILE A 22 7.82 16.12 -2.73
N LYS A 23 7.35 17.00 -3.62
CA LYS A 23 6.34 17.99 -3.24
C LYS A 23 5.06 17.24 -2.83
N PRO A 24 4.51 17.47 -1.63
CA PRO A 24 3.23 16.90 -1.24
C PRO A 24 2.15 17.33 -2.25
N PHE A 25 1.28 16.39 -2.63
CA PHE A 25 0.14 16.72 -3.49
C PHE A 25 -0.72 17.79 -2.81
N ASN A 26 -1.01 18.85 -3.54
CA ASN A 26 -1.86 19.93 -3.08
C ASN A 26 -3.31 19.41 -2.98
N LYS A 27 -4.06 19.80 -1.92
CA LYS A 27 -5.51 19.53 -1.77
C LYS A 27 -6.34 19.79 -3.03
N LYS A 28 -5.90 20.72 -3.88
CA LYS A 28 -6.50 21.06 -5.17
C LYS A 28 -6.38 19.94 -6.21
N ASP A 29 -5.26 19.23 -6.24
CA ASP A 29 -5.00 18.12 -7.15
C ASP A 29 -5.82 16.89 -6.76
N ILE A 30 -5.91 16.62 -5.46
CA ILE A 30 -6.79 15.59 -4.87
C ILE A 30 -8.27 15.89 -5.22
N LYS A 31 -8.73 17.12 -5.00
CA LYS A 31 -10.11 17.54 -5.34
C LYS A 31 -10.40 17.42 -6.85
N LYS A 32 -9.40 17.66 -7.70
CA LYS A 32 -9.53 17.51 -9.15
C LYS A 32 -9.66 16.04 -9.55
N LEU A 33 -8.89 15.14 -8.93
CA LEU A 33 -9.00 13.69 -9.13
C LEU A 33 -10.35 13.14 -8.63
N LEU A 34 -10.80 13.53 -7.44
CA LEU A 34 -12.10 13.13 -6.88
C LEU A 34 -13.27 13.51 -7.78
N ASN A 35 -13.21 14.67 -8.43
CA ASN A 35 -14.21 15.09 -9.40
C ASN A 35 -14.19 14.27 -10.70
N GLN A 36 -13.03 13.77 -11.12
CA GLN A 36 -12.90 12.87 -12.28
C GLN A 36 -13.48 11.49 -11.95
N ILE A 37 -13.25 10.97 -10.74
CA ILE A 37 -13.81 9.70 -10.27
C ILE A 37 -15.34 9.78 -10.20
N LYS A 38 -15.92 10.82 -9.56
CA LYS A 38 -17.38 11.03 -9.50
C LYS A 38 -18.05 11.11 -10.87
N LYS A 39 -17.39 11.73 -11.86
CA LYS A 39 -17.89 11.77 -13.24
C LYS A 39 -17.87 10.38 -13.89
N THR A 40 -16.91 9.54 -13.53
CA THR A 40 -16.80 8.19 -14.08
C THR A 40 -17.76 7.21 -13.42
N ASP A 41 -18.04 7.37 -12.11
CA ASP A 41 -19.08 6.60 -11.41
C ASP A 41 -20.46 6.84 -12.04
N LYS A 42 -20.78 8.09 -12.40
CA LYS A 42 -22.06 8.43 -13.05
C LYS A 42 -22.27 7.77 -14.42
N LEU A 43 -21.19 7.33 -15.08
CA LEU A 43 -21.21 6.61 -16.36
C LEU A 43 -21.26 5.07 -16.20
N LEU A 44 -21.11 4.56 -14.98
CA LEU A 44 -20.99 3.12 -14.68
C LEU A 44 -22.22 2.52 -13.97
N PHE A 45 -23.21 3.34 -13.62
CA PHE A 45 -24.48 2.90 -13.03
C PHE A 45 -25.59 2.90 -14.09
N ASP A 46 -25.88 1.72 -14.64
CA ASP A 46 -27.16 1.45 -15.31
C ASP A 46 -28.08 0.79 -14.28
N GLU A 47 -29.00 1.57 -13.70
CA GLU A 47 -29.90 1.15 -12.62
C GLU A 47 -30.81 -0.03 -13.02
N LYS A 48 -30.95 -0.32 -14.32
CA LYS A 48 -31.92 -1.29 -14.84
C LYS A 48 -31.51 -2.75 -14.72
N ASN A 49 -30.25 -3.05 -14.41
CA ASN A 49 -29.73 -4.43 -14.29
C ASN A 49 -29.31 -4.80 -12.86
N TYR A 50 -29.74 -4.02 -11.86
CA TYR A 50 -29.41 -4.29 -10.46
C TYR A 50 -30.39 -5.31 -9.85
N CYS A 51 -29.90 -6.52 -9.56
CA CYS A 51 -30.57 -7.46 -8.66
C CYS A 51 -30.18 -7.09 -7.22
N PRO A 52 -31.13 -6.66 -6.36
CA PRO A 52 -30.84 -6.21 -5.01
C PRO A 52 -30.65 -7.41 -4.11
N ILE A 53 -29.49 -8.06 -4.19
CA ILE A 53 -29.03 -8.91 -3.09
C ILE A 53 -28.55 -7.96 -1.99
N LYS A 54 -29.37 -7.86 -0.94
CA LYS A 54 -29.13 -7.21 0.34
C LYS A 54 -27.69 -7.44 0.84
N SER A 55 -26.76 -6.49 0.65
CA SER A 55 -25.56 -6.38 1.48
C SER A 55 -24.94 -4.97 1.43
N LYS A 56 -24.55 -4.50 2.62
CA LYS A 56 -23.81 -3.25 2.89
C LYS A 56 -22.34 -3.36 2.43
N LEU A 57 -22.10 -3.69 1.15
CA LEU A 57 -20.72 -3.83 0.67
C LEU A 57 -20.07 -2.46 0.49
N SER A 58 -18.83 -2.31 0.94
CA SER A 58 -17.99 -1.16 0.65
C SER A 58 -17.72 -1.06 -0.85
N THR A 59 -17.36 0.14 -1.33
CA THR A 59 -17.02 0.36 -2.74
C THR A 59 -15.85 -0.54 -3.19
N VAL A 60 -14.89 -0.80 -2.30
CA VAL A 60 -13.74 -1.68 -2.56
C VAL A 60 -14.20 -3.12 -2.79
N GLU A 61 -15.04 -3.66 -1.90
CA GLU A 61 -15.61 -5.01 -2.01
C GLU A 61 -16.39 -5.19 -3.33
N LEU A 62 -17.21 -4.20 -3.68
CA LEU A 62 -17.99 -4.22 -4.92
C LEU A 62 -17.10 -4.31 -6.17
N ILE A 63 -16.00 -3.55 -6.21
CA ILE A 63 -15.09 -3.57 -7.36
C ILE A 63 -14.31 -4.90 -7.40
N LEU A 64 -13.83 -5.41 -6.27
CA LEU A 64 -13.14 -6.70 -6.20
C LEU A 64 -14.03 -7.84 -6.72
N HIS A 65 -15.31 -7.85 -6.33
CA HIS A 65 -16.28 -8.80 -6.87
C HIS A 65 -16.44 -8.68 -8.39
N LYS A 66 -16.52 -7.45 -8.92
CA LYS A 66 -16.59 -7.21 -10.37
C LYS A 66 -15.34 -7.71 -11.09
N ILE A 67 -14.15 -7.48 -10.55
CA ILE A 67 -12.87 -7.97 -11.10
C ILE A 67 -12.87 -9.50 -11.18
N LEU A 68 -13.21 -10.18 -10.08
CA LEU A 68 -13.24 -11.65 -10.06
C LEU A 68 -14.25 -12.22 -11.06
N ASN A 69 -15.43 -11.60 -11.19
CA ASN A 69 -16.42 -12.01 -12.18
C ASN A 69 -15.89 -11.89 -13.62
N GLU A 70 -15.17 -10.82 -13.94
CA GLU A 70 -14.53 -10.66 -15.25
C GLU A 70 -13.42 -11.68 -15.49
N LEU A 71 -12.61 -11.99 -14.48
CA LEU A 71 -11.60 -13.04 -14.57
C LEU A 71 -12.23 -14.42 -14.81
N SER A 72 -13.32 -14.75 -14.11
CA SER A 72 -14.07 -15.98 -14.33
C SER A 72 -14.70 -16.02 -15.72
N ARG A 73 -15.18 -14.89 -16.25
CA ARG A 73 -15.69 -14.80 -17.63
C ARG A 73 -14.59 -15.09 -18.64
N ILE A 74 -13.41 -14.50 -18.47
CA ILE A 74 -12.24 -14.72 -19.35
C ILE A 74 -11.82 -16.19 -19.30
N ALA A 75 -11.73 -16.80 -18.10
CA ALA A 75 -11.41 -18.21 -17.95
C ALA A 75 -12.39 -19.13 -18.69
N LYS A 76 -13.70 -18.91 -18.52
CA LYS A 76 -14.73 -19.68 -19.21
C LYS A 76 -14.63 -19.59 -20.73
N ASN A 77 -14.31 -18.41 -21.26
CA ASN A 77 -14.10 -18.22 -22.70
C ASN A 77 -12.93 -19.04 -23.25
N GLU A 78 -11.94 -19.35 -22.41
CA GLU A 78 -10.79 -20.19 -22.75
C GLU A 78 -11.00 -21.66 -22.39
N GLY A 79 -12.18 -22.05 -21.91
CA GLY A 79 -12.46 -23.43 -21.47
C GLY A 79 -11.78 -23.79 -20.15
N ILE A 80 -11.30 -22.81 -19.39
CA ILE A 80 -10.72 -23.00 -18.05
C ILE A 80 -11.86 -22.97 -17.04
N ASP A 81 -11.95 -23.99 -16.17
CA ASP A 81 -12.88 -23.99 -15.04
C ASP A 81 -12.32 -23.12 -13.91
N PRO A 82 -12.94 -21.98 -13.56
CA PRO A 82 -12.48 -21.10 -12.50
C PRO A 82 -12.85 -21.59 -11.09
N SER A 83 -13.08 -22.91 -10.92
CA SER A 83 -13.43 -23.48 -9.62
C SER A 83 -12.32 -23.26 -8.59
N LEU A 84 -12.70 -23.33 -7.30
CA LEU A 84 -11.84 -23.06 -6.13
C LEU A 84 -10.58 -23.93 -6.02
N HIS A 85 -10.39 -24.91 -6.91
CA HIS A 85 -9.23 -25.80 -6.93
C HIS A 85 -8.09 -25.32 -7.84
N ASP A 86 -8.31 -24.32 -8.69
CA ASP A 86 -7.21 -23.67 -9.39
C ASP A 86 -6.44 -22.76 -8.41
N VAL A 87 -5.14 -23.05 -8.24
CA VAL A 87 -4.24 -22.33 -7.34
C VAL A 87 -4.25 -20.82 -7.60
N LYS A 88 -4.36 -20.40 -8.86
CA LYS A 88 -4.42 -18.97 -9.22
C LYS A 88 -5.69 -18.32 -8.68
N PHE A 89 -6.85 -18.95 -8.87
CA PHE A 89 -8.14 -18.43 -8.40
C PHE A 89 -8.25 -18.47 -6.87
N HIS A 90 -7.69 -19.49 -6.23
CA HIS A 90 -7.58 -19.54 -4.77
C HIS A 90 -6.74 -18.37 -4.22
N ASN A 91 -5.58 -18.12 -4.82
CA ASN A 91 -4.71 -17.02 -4.41
C ASN A 91 -5.35 -15.64 -4.67
N LEU A 92 -6.08 -15.49 -5.78
CA LEU A 92 -6.85 -14.26 -6.07
C LEU A 92 -7.95 -14.03 -5.02
N ALA A 93 -8.67 -15.08 -4.61
CA ALA A 93 -9.67 -14.99 -3.56
C ALA A 93 -9.04 -14.64 -2.19
N SER A 94 -7.89 -15.23 -1.85
CA SER A 94 -7.13 -14.89 -0.64
C SER A 94 -6.68 -13.41 -0.62
N CYS A 95 -6.20 -12.90 -1.75
CA CYS A 95 -5.85 -11.49 -1.88
C CYS A 95 -7.08 -10.58 -1.72
N LYS A 96 -8.21 -10.94 -2.32
CA LYS A 96 -9.48 -10.22 -2.14
C LYS A 96 -9.84 -10.12 -0.66
N TYR A 97 -9.89 -11.23 0.06
CA TYR A 97 -10.26 -11.21 1.48
C TYR A 97 -9.29 -10.38 2.31
N SER A 98 -7.98 -10.47 2.05
CA SER A 98 -6.98 -9.63 2.74
C SER A 98 -7.19 -8.12 2.49
N ILE A 99 -7.59 -7.72 1.28
CA ILE A 99 -7.91 -6.31 0.96
C ILE A 99 -9.19 -5.87 1.69
N GLU A 100 -10.19 -6.74 1.76
CA GLU A 100 -11.49 -6.47 2.41
C GLU A 100 -11.34 -6.38 3.94
N ASP A 101 -10.62 -7.31 4.56
CA ASP A 101 -10.32 -7.28 6.00
C ASP A 101 -9.57 -6.01 6.38
N ALA A 102 -8.58 -5.61 5.57
CA ALA A 102 -7.86 -4.37 5.78
C ALA A 102 -8.77 -3.13 5.62
N GLN A 103 -9.67 -3.12 4.62
CA GLN A 103 -10.64 -2.03 4.45
C GLN A 103 -11.61 -1.96 5.63
N SER A 104 -12.08 -3.11 6.12
CA SER A 104 -12.95 -3.19 7.29
C SER A 104 -12.28 -2.59 8.53
N ALA A 105 -10.99 -2.86 8.75
CA ALA A 105 -10.22 -2.26 9.84
C ALA A 105 -10.09 -0.73 9.69
N ILE A 106 -9.89 -0.21 8.48
CA ILE A 106 -9.84 1.23 8.19
C ILE A 106 -11.21 1.88 8.45
N ASP A 107 -12.29 1.25 8.01
CA ASP A 107 -13.66 1.72 8.22
C ASP A 107 -14.04 1.72 9.70
N GLU A 108 -13.60 0.69 10.44
CA GLU A 108 -13.79 0.62 11.89
C GLU A 108 -13.02 1.74 12.60
N TYR A 109 -11.79 2.03 12.17
CA TYR A 109 -11.04 3.17 12.71
C TYR A 109 -11.77 4.50 12.51
N LYS A 110 -12.33 4.72 11.32
CA LYS A 110 -13.11 5.93 10.99
C LYS A 110 -14.33 6.06 11.91
N ARG A 111 -15.08 4.97 12.09
CA ARG A 111 -16.33 4.91 12.87
C ARG A 111 -16.11 4.96 14.38
N SER A 112 -15.01 4.40 14.87
CA SER A 112 -14.72 4.28 16.30
C SER A 112 -14.51 5.63 16.96
N ASN A 113 -15.11 5.84 18.13
CA ASN A 113 -14.83 6.99 19.00
C ASN A 113 -13.67 6.67 19.94
N TYR A 114 -12.48 6.40 19.38
CA TYR A 114 -11.30 6.23 20.22
C TYR A 114 -10.99 7.52 20.97
N GLU A 115 -10.93 7.42 22.29
CA GLU A 115 -10.38 8.48 23.14
C GLU A 115 -8.87 8.62 22.93
N ARG A 116 -8.28 9.68 23.49
CA ARG A 116 -6.85 10.02 23.33
C ARG A 116 -5.94 8.82 23.70
N HIS A 117 -4.79 8.73 23.03
CA HIS A 117 -3.65 7.84 23.34
C HIS A 117 -3.73 6.35 22.98
N SER A 118 -4.63 5.90 22.10
CA SER A 118 -4.59 4.51 21.63
C SER A 118 -3.49 4.27 20.57
N TYR A 119 -2.25 4.06 21.03
CA TYR A 119 -1.14 3.62 20.16
C TYR A 119 -1.53 2.40 19.32
N LEU A 120 -2.26 1.46 19.92
CA LEU A 120 -2.74 0.26 19.25
C LEU A 120 -3.65 0.60 18.07
N ALA A 121 -4.51 1.62 18.19
CA ALA A 121 -5.37 2.03 17.08
C ALA A 121 -4.55 2.61 15.91
N TYR A 122 -3.53 3.41 16.19
CA TYR A 122 -2.69 4.00 15.13
C TYR A 122 -1.81 2.93 14.47
N PHE A 123 -1.25 2.03 15.26
CA PHE A 123 -0.45 0.90 14.77
C PHE A 123 -1.30 -0.06 13.93
N GLY A 124 -2.51 -0.36 14.40
CA GLY A 124 -3.49 -1.17 13.68
C GLY A 124 -3.87 -0.55 12.34
N LEU A 125 -4.14 0.76 12.31
CA LEU A 125 -4.45 1.49 11.07
C LEU A 125 -3.28 1.47 10.07
N LEU A 126 -2.08 1.81 10.53
CA LEU A 126 -0.89 1.82 9.66
C LEU A 126 -0.53 0.42 9.16
N GLN A 127 -0.75 -0.62 9.98
CA GLN A 127 -0.59 -2.02 9.56
C GLN A 127 -1.67 -2.45 8.55
N ALA A 128 -2.93 -2.01 8.74
CA ALA A 128 -4.00 -2.28 7.79
C ALA A 128 -3.69 -1.68 6.42
N PHE A 129 -3.16 -0.45 6.36
CA PHE A 129 -2.68 0.14 5.11
C PHE A 129 -1.64 -0.74 4.42
N GLN A 130 -0.60 -1.16 5.15
CA GLN A 130 0.44 -2.00 4.57
C GLN A 130 -0.12 -3.33 4.04
N ASN A 131 -0.96 -4.00 4.82
CA ASN A 131 -1.57 -5.28 4.43
C ASN A 131 -2.42 -5.11 3.16
N GLN A 132 -3.19 -4.03 3.05
CA GLN A 132 -3.99 -3.73 1.87
C GLN A 132 -3.12 -3.49 0.64
N GLN A 133 -2.03 -2.72 0.77
CA GLN A 133 -1.08 -2.43 -0.31
C GLN A 133 -0.34 -3.69 -0.80
N ASP A 134 0.14 -4.52 0.14
CA ASP A 134 0.86 -5.74 -0.19
C ASP A 134 -0.07 -6.78 -0.82
N SER A 135 -1.33 -6.84 -0.37
CA SER A 135 -2.36 -7.68 -0.99
C SER A 135 -2.75 -7.18 -2.38
N LEU A 136 -2.87 -5.86 -2.59
CA LEU A 136 -3.10 -5.27 -3.91
C LEU A 136 -1.95 -5.57 -4.88
N LYS A 137 -0.70 -5.51 -4.40
CA LYS A 137 0.47 -5.93 -5.18
C LYS A 137 0.37 -7.39 -5.59
N ASN A 138 0.11 -8.30 -4.65
CA ASN A 138 -0.02 -9.72 -4.97
C ASN A 138 -1.19 -9.98 -5.94
N PHE A 139 -2.29 -9.24 -5.78
CA PHE A 139 -3.43 -9.30 -6.69
C PHE A 139 -3.04 -8.88 -8.12
N TYR A 140 -2.30 -7.77 -8.27
CA TYR A 140 -1.73 -7.34 -9.54
C TYR A 140 -0.85 -8.42 -10.16
N GLN A 141 0.08 -8.99 -9.38
CA GLN A 141 1.01 -10.02 -9.85
C GLN A 141 0.28 -11.24 -10.41
N LEU A 142 -0.80 -11.66 -9.74
CA LEU A 142 -1.62 -12.80 -10.15
C LEU A 142 -2.43 -12.49 -11.42
N ILE A 143 -3.00 -11.28 -11.54
CA ILE A 143 -3.80 -10.88 -12.71
C ILE A 143 -2.91 -10.79 -13.96
N PHE A 144 -1.77 -10.11 -13.85
CA PHE A 144 -0.91 -9.79 -14.99
C PHE A 144 0.29 -10.74 -15.16
N ASN A 145 0.41 -11.76 -14.31
CA ASN A 145 1.48 -12.75 -14.31
C ASN A 145 2.87 -12.09 -14.28
N LYS A 146 3.04 -11.13 -13.37
CA LYS A 146 4.29 -10.36 -13.18
C LYS A 146 4.92 -10.66 -11.84
N LYS A 147 6.25 -10.72 -11.80
CA LYS A 147 7.02 -10.73 -10.56
C LYS A 147 7.42 -9.30 -10.23
N ILE A 148 7.12 -8.90 -8.99
CA ILE A 148 7.30 -7.56 -8.44
C ILE A 148 7.80 -7.77 -7.02
N ARG A 149 8.89 -7.10 -6.65
CA ARG A 149 9.46 -7.31 -5.32
C ARG A 149 8.73 -6.43 -4.31
N ASP A 150 8.63 -5.14 -4.61
CA ASP A 150 8.02 -4.13 -3.75
C ASP A 150 6.72 -3.56 -4.33
N ALA A 151 5.73 -3.31 -3.47
CA ALA A 151 4.50 -2.61 -3.85
C ALA A 151 4.80 -1.21 -4.40
N LEU A 152 5.88 -0.56 -3.95
CA LEU A 152 6.28 0.76 -4.44
C LEU A 152 6.77 0.80 -5.89
N GLU A 153 7.11 -0.35 -6.49
CA GLU A 153 7.45 -0.43 -7.91
C GLU A 153 6.25 -0.11 -8.81
N ILE A 154 5.04 -0.42 -8.34
CA ILE A 154 3.78 -0.21 -9.07
C ILE A 154 2.91 0.88 -8.45
N PHE A 155 3.06 1.14 -7.16
CA PHE A 155 2.26 2.12 -6.41
C PHE A 155 3.17 3.08 -5.64
N PRO A 156 4.00 3.90 -6.32
CA PRO A 156 4.92 4.82 -5.66
C PRO A 156 4.21 5.82 -4.73
N GLU A 157 2.92 6.07 -4.95
CA GLU A 157 2.09 6.95 -4.11
C GLU A 157 1.94 6.45 -2.67
N PHE A 158 2.08 5.15 -2.43
CA PHE A 158 2.05 4.59 -1.08
C PHE A 158 3.33 4.84 -0.28
N LYS A 159 4.38 5.39 -0.91
CA LYS A 159 5.69 5.64 -0.27
C LYS A 159 5.54 6.45 1.01
N GLN A 160 4.73 7.51 0.99
CA GLN A 160 4.52 8.35 2.17
C GLN A 160 3.95 7.55 3.35
N ILE A 161 2.91 6.74 3.10
CA ILE A 161 2.27 5.91 4.13
C ILE A 161 3.26 4.89 4.69
N ARG A 162 4.00 4.19 3.82
CA ARG A 162 4.99 3.18 4.25
C ARG A 162 6.14 3.81 5.02
N THR A 163 6.62 4.98 4.63
CA THR A 163 7.65 5.73 5.37
C THR A 163 7.16 6.09 6.77
N ILE A 164 5.95 6.64 6.90
CA ILE A 164 5.37 7.00 8.21
C ILE A 164 5.19 5.74 9.06
N ARG A 165 4.58 4.68 8.51
CA ARG A 165 4.44 3.37 9.15
C ARG A 165 5.79 2.88 9.67
N ASN A 166 6.83 2.88 8.84
CA ASN A 166 8.15 2.39 9.24
C ASN A 166 8.79 3.23 10.33
N LYS A 167 8.72 4.57 10.24
CA LYS A 167 9.18 5.46 11.32
C LYS A 167 8.46 5.17 12.64
N VAL A 168 7.15 4.87 12.58
CA VAL A 168 6.29 4.73 13.76
C VAL A 168 6.39 3.34 14.40
N LEU A 169 6.37 2.27 13.60
CA LEU A 169 6.31 0.87 14.07
C LEU A 169 7.69 0.22 14.20
N HIS A 170 8.70 0.76 13.52
CA HIS A 170 10.07 0.29 13.66
C HIS A 170 10.86 1.36 14.41
N SER A 171 10.82 1.27 15.73
CA SER A 171 11.71 2.02 16.63
C SER A 171 13.17 1.56 16.53
N THR A 172 13.53 0.81 15.48
CA THR A 172 14.89 0.35 15.26
C THR A 172 15.74 1.52 14.86
N GLU A 173 16.82 1.71 15.61
CA GLU A 173 17.92 2.61 15.31
C GLU A 173 18.27 2.50 13.82
N ASN A 174 17.97 3.55 13.05
CA ASN A 174 18.46 3.65 11.69
C ASN A 174 19.92 4.07 11.79
N THR A 175 20.78 3.07 11.88
CA THR A 175 22.21 3.26 12.06
C THR A 175 22.89 3.37 10.71
N LYS A 176 23.52 4.52 10.47
CA LYS A 176 24.35 4.77 9.28
C LYS A 176 25.76 5.10 9.74
N LYS A 177 26.75 4.46 9.13
CA LYS A 177 28.16 4.83 9.33
C LYS A 177 28.61 5.71 8.16
N GLU A 178 29.09 6.91 8.47
CA GLU A 178 29.68 7.86 7.52
C GLU A 178 31.11 8.18 7.95
N GLY A 179 32.09 7.47 7.37
CA GLY A 179 33.48 7.57 7.80
C GLY A 179 33.66 7.14 9.27
N GLU A 180 34.17 8.06 10.10
CA GLU A 180 34.32 7.85 11.55
C GLU A 180 33.05 8.16 12.35
N LEU A 181 31.97 8.65 11.73
CA LEU A 181 30.72 8.98 12.41
C LEU A 181 29.72 7.81 12.34
N LEU A 182 29.16 7.48 13.50
CA LEU A 182 28.01 6.60 13.63
C LEU A 182 26.78 7.45 13.90
N ILE A 183 25.85 7.49 12.95
CA ILE A 183 24.62 8.27 13.05
C ILE A 183 23.47 7.29 13.34
N VAL A 184 22.80 7.48 14.47
CA VAL A 184 21.64 6.70 14.89
C VAL A 184 20.42 7.60 14.91
N LYS A 185 19.41 7.26 14.11
CA LYS A 185 18.12 7.98 14.08
C LYS A 185 17.00 7.16 14.69
N ASN A 186 16.26 7.79 15.59
CA ASN A 186 15.09 7.24 16.25
C ASN A 186 13.89 8.17 16.05
N TYR A 187 12.70 7.60 15.87
CA TYR A 187 11.47 8.36 15.71
C TYR A 187 10.55 8.09 16.90
N VAL A 188 9.94 9.15 17.44
CA VAL A 188 9.10 9.06 18.64
C VAL A 188 7.81 9.83 18.42
N ILE A 189 6.67 9.18 18.64
CA ILE A 189 5.37 9.87 18.70
C ILE A 189 5.30 10.66 20.01
N ILE A 190 5.00 11.95 19.92
CA ILE A 190 4.72 12.78 21.10
C ILE A 190 3.36 12.38 21.67
N GLN A 191 3.34 11.67 22.80
CA GLN A 191 2.09 11.15 23.37
C GLN A 191 1.04 12.24 23.64
N SER A 192 1.46 13.42 24.11
CA SER A 192 0.57 14.55 24.39
C SER A 192 -0.07 15.17 23.14
N SER A 193 0.51 14.94 21.95
CA SER A 193 -0.02 15.42 20.68
C SER A 193 -1.08 14.48 20.07
N MET A 194 -1.18 13.24 20.55
CA MET A 194 -2.01 12.19 19.95
C MET A 194 -3.50 12.55 20.02
N LYS A 195 -4.13 12.58 18.85
CA LYS A 195 -5.57 12.79 18.63
C LYS A 195 -6.07 11.82 17.57
N LYS A 196 -7.38 11.53 17.54
CA LYS A 196 -7.99 10.62 16.53
C LYS A 196 -7.59 10.96 15.09
N ASN A 197 -7.39 12.24 14.77
CA ASN A 197 -7.02 12.70 13.44
C ASN A 197 -5.50 12.73 13.19
N GLY A 198 -4.64 12.49 14.18
CA GLY A 198 -3.20 12.65 13.97
C GLY A 198 -2.34 12.69 15.22
N PHE A 199 -1.04 12.85 15.00
CA PHE A 199 -0.04 12.98 16.04
C PHE A 199 1.20 13.70 15.50
N ASP A 200 2.01 14.21 16.41
CA ASP A 200 3.31 14.78 16.10
C ASP A 200 4.39 13.71 16.30
N LEU A 201 5.34 13.66 15.37
CA LEU A 201 6.48 12.74 15.35
C LEU A 201 7.77 13.55 15.46
N ILE A 202 8.67 13.16 16.37
CA ILE A 202 10.00 13.76 16.51
C ILE A 202 11.05 12.79 16.00
N GLU A 203 11.99 13.29 15.18
CA GLU A 203 13.25 12.63 14.89
C GLU A 203 14.31 13.00 15.93
N LYS A 204 14.91 11.99 16.56
CA LYS A 204 16.04 12.10 17.47
C LYS A 204 17.27 11.48 16.80
N THR A 205 18.33 12.27 16.67
CA THR A 205 19.59 11.86 16.06
C THR A 205 20.68 11.83 17.12
N LYS A 206 21.39 10.72 17.20
CA LYS A 206 22.62 10.57 17.97
C LYS A 206 23.77 10.35 17.01
N GLU A 207 24.76 11.23 17.05
CA GLU A 207 26.00 11.09 16.29
C GLU A 207 27.12 10.72 17.26
N THR A 208 27.81 9.62 17.00
CA THR A 208 28.95 9.16 17.78
C THR A 208 30.19 9.16 16.91
N ASN A 209 31.24 9.88 17.30
CA ASN A 209 32.54 9.74 16.68
C ASN A 209 33.17 8.42 17.17
N THR A 210 33.34 7.46 16.27
CA THR A 210 33.83 6.12 16.59
C THR A 210 35.31 6.08 16.97
N ARG A 211 36.07 7.14 16.69
CA ARG A 211 37.49 7.27 17.05
C ARG A 211 37.69 7.90 18.42
N THR A 212 36.93 8.94 18.76
CA THR A 212 37.07 9.66 20.04
C THR A 212 36.07 9.22 21.10
N GLY A 213 34.96 8.58 20.70
CA GLY A 213 33.85 8.23 21.58
C GLY A 213 32.89 9.39 21.88
N ASP A 214 33.13 10.58 21.30
CA ASP A 214 32.31 11.77 21.52
C ASP A 214 30.89 11.57 20.98
N ASN A 215 29.89 12.04 21.71
CA ASN A 215 28.48 11.95 21.34
C ASN A 215 27.87 13.34 21.19
N LEU A 216 27.13 13.54 20.10
CA LEU A 216 26.28 14.70 19.88
C LEU A 216 24.83 14.22 19.75
N LEU A 217 23.94 14.78 20.57
CA LEU A 217 22.50 14.52 20.51
C LEU A 217 21.80 15.72 19.90
N GLN A 218 20.98 15.48 18.89
CA GLN A 218 20.18 16.50 18.22
C GLN A 218 18.73 16.02 18.11
N GLU A 219 17.79 16.92 18.41
CA GLU A 219 16.37 16.74 18.07
C GLU A 219 16.08 17.66 16.89
N SER A 220 15.88 17.07 15.71
CA SER A 220 16.08 17.82 14.47
C SER A 220 14.80 18.10 13.69
N ASN A 221 13.70 17.34 13.84
CA ASN A 221 12.48 17.59 13.06
C ASN A 221 11.20 17.18 13.79
N LEU A 222 10.22 18.10 13.82
CA LEU A 222 8.84 17.85 14.20
C LEU A 222 7.98 17.66 12.95
N GLU A 223 7.49 16.45 12.72
CA GLU A 223 6.60 16.11 11.61
C GLU A 223 5.17 15.93 12.14
N LYS A 224 4.20 16.67 11.59
CA LYS A 224 2.78 16.52 11.93
C LYS A 224 2.12 15.50 11.01
N ILE A 225 1.65 14.40 11.58
CA ILE A 225 0.99 13.32 10.84
C ILE A 225 -0.53 13.51 10.92
N ASP A 226 -1.16 13.67 9.76
CA ASP A 226 -2.62 13.71 9.60
C ASP A 226 -3.12 12.34 9.13
N LEU A 227 -3.72 11.58 10.03
CA LEU A 227 -4.21 10.23 9.74
C LEU A 227 -5.41 10.24 8.79
N TYR A 228 -6.24 11.27 8.79
CA TYR A 228 -7.38 11.35 7.86
C TYR A 228 -6.90 11.59 6.45
N TYR A 229 -5.89 12.43 6.27
CA TYR A 229 -5.22 12.57 4.98
C TYR A 229 -4.65 11.23 4.48
N LEU A 230 -3.99 10.44 5.35
CA LEU A 230 -3.45 9.13 4.95
C LEU A 230 -4.56 8.13 4.59
N ILE A 231 -5.68 8.14 5.32
CA ILE A 231 -6.87 7.32 5.00
C ILE A 231 -7.40 7.70 3.62
N GLU A 232 -7.62 8.99 3.36
CA GLU A 232 -8.13 9.46 2.08
C GLU A 232 -7.19 9.07 0.92
N LEU A 233 -5.89 9.27 1.11
CA LEU A 233 -4.87 8.87 0.13
C LEU A 233 -4.90 7.36 -0.12
N GLN A 234 -4.97 6.55 0.94
CA GLN A 234 -5.03 5.09 0.82
C GLN A 234 -6.27 4.65 0.03
N GLU A 235 -7.46 5.07 0.46
CA GLU A 235 -8.73 4.68 -0.15
C GLU A 235 -8.82 5.12 -1.62
N GLU A 236 -8.39 6.35 -1.92
CA GLU A 236 -8.38 6.87 -3.29
C GLU A 236 -7.50 6.03 -4.21
N LYS A 237 -6.27 5.71 -3.78
CA LYS A 237 -5.32 4.98 -4.61
C LYS A 237 -5.72 3.52 -4.80
N VAL A 238 -6.20 2.86 -3.76
CA VAL A 238 -6.73 1.49 -3.87
C VAL A 238 -7.92 1.44 -4.84
N LEU A 239 -8.88 2.36 -4.70
CA LEU A 239 -10.03 2.42 -5.60
C LEU A 239 -9.63 2.72 -7.04
N PHE A 240 -8.68 3.62 -7.25
CA PHE A 240 -8.16 3.95 -8.58
C PHE A 240 -7.57 2.70 -9.27
N GLU A 241 -6.70 1.97 -8.57
CA GLU A 241 -6.05 0.76 -9.10
C GLU A 241 -7.04 -0.35 -9.41
N LEU A 242 -7.95 -0.65 -8.48
CA LEU A 242 -8.97 -1.68 -8.70
C LEU A 242 -9.89 -1.32 -9.89
N ASN A 243 -10.27 -0.05 -10.04
CA ASN A 243 -11.02 0.39 -11.20
C ASN A 243 -10.23 0.24 -12.52
N ASN A 244 -8.92 0.53 -12.50
CA ASN A 244 -8.08 0.32 -13.68
C ASN A 244 -8.01 -1.15 -14.06
N TYR A 245 -7.86 -2.06 -13.10
CA TYR A 245 -7.87 -3.50 -13.37
C TYR A 245 -9.19 -3.93 -13.98
N PHE A 246 -10.31 -3.52 -13.38
CA PHE A 246 -11.64 -3.83 -13.91
C PHE A 246 -11.83 -3.34 -15.35
N ARG A 247 -11.40 -2.10 -15.66
CA ARG A 247 -11.49 -1.53 -17.01
C ARG A 247 -10.65 -2.29 -18.03
N ILE A 248 -9.46 -2.74 -17.64
CA ILE A 248 -8.59 -3.56 -18.51
C ILE A 248 -9.28 -4.90 -18.78
N LEU A 249 -9.71 -5.60 -17.73
CA LEU A 249 -10.32 -6.93 -17.86
C LEU A 249 -11.59 -6.93 -18.73
N ARG A 250 -12.43 -5.90 -18.64
CA ARG A 250 -13.63 -5.76 -19.49
C ARG A 250 -13.31 -5.70 -20.99
N LYS A 251 -12.12 -5.24 -21.36
CA LYS A 251 -11.68 -5.17 -22.77
C LYS A 251 -11.03 -6.48 -23.24
N CYS A 252 -10.67 -7.37 -22.32
CA CYS A 252 -10.03 -8.63 -22.62
C CYS A 252 -11.05 -9.76 -22.82
N LYS A 253 -10.76 -10.60 -23.80
CA LYS A 253 -11.43 -11.87 -24.05
C LYS A 253 -10.62 -13.06 -23.55
N THR A 254 -9.30 -12.91 -23.49
CA THR A 254 -8.32 -13.96 -23.16
C THR A 254 -7.33 -13.50 -22.10
N PHE A 255 -6.75 -14.43 -21.32
CA PHE A 255 -5.70 -14.12 -20.35
C PHE A 255 -4.44 -13.59 -21.03
N LYS A 256 -4.12 -14.09 -22.23
CA LYS A 256 -3.02 -13.56 -23.04
C LYS A 256 -3.18 -12.07 -23.33
N GLN A 257 -4.43 -11.58 -23.53
CA GLN A 257 -4.68 -10.14 -23.69
C GLN A 257 -4.49 -9.38 -22.39
N VAL A 258 -4.91 -9.94 -21.25
CA VAL A 258 -4.70 -9.34 -19.93
C VAL A 258 -3.21 -9.15 -19.65
N GLU A 259 -2.41 -10.19 -19.86
CA GLU A 259 -0.95 -10.16 -19.63
C GLU A 259 -0.23 -9.14 -20.53
N ASN A 260 -0.72 -8.92 -21.75
CA ASN A 260 -0.13 -8.00 -22.72
C ASN A 260 -0.49 -6.52 -22.49
N ILE A 261 -1.63 -6.23 -21.84
CA ILE A 261 -2.13 -4.85 -21.63
C ILE A 261 -1.55 -4.22 -20.35
N CYS A 262 -0.80 -5.00 -19.56
CA CYS A 262 -0.11 -4.61 -18.33
C CYS A 262 0.16 -3.09 -18.27
N PRO A 263 -0.53 -2.34 -17.39
CA PRO A 263 -0.27 -0.91 -17.26
C PRO A 263 1.18 -0.75 -16.81
N LYS A 264 1.90 0.16 -17.49
CA LYS A 264 3.22 0.61 -17.05
C LYS A 264 3.08 1.54 -15.87
#